data_AF-A0A6P7H6P7-F1
#
_entry.id   AF-A0A6P7H6P7-F1
#
_cell.length_a   1.000
_cell.length_b   1.000
_cell.length_c   1.000
_cell.angle_alpha   90.00
_cell.angle_beta   90.00
_cell.angle_gamma   90.00
#
_symmetry.space_group_name_H-M   'P 1'
#
loop_
_entity.id
_entity.type
_entity.pdbx_description
1 polymer ?
#
loop_
_entity_poly.entity_id
_entity_poly.type
_entity_poly.pdbx_seq_one_letter_code
_entity_poly.pdbx_strand_id
1 'polypeptide(L)'
;INATKLIRRTNLHKKNDPKSTMLLEFSSTSSYKPGDHLAVYPLNRSELVDGVIKKLRGADNPDVPVELQLMEETTTSNGIVRNWKPHQRLPSCSIRELYQRYLDITTPATPNLLKYFASIATSEEDKKQLTLLATDSASYEEWRHWRYPHLLEVLNQFPSVLPHAALLSAQLSLLQPRYYSISSSQRLNPNEIHLTVAVVQYKTQDGASDLHYGVCSNYLKEVDLNTEVYTVVRSAPGFYLPTDESIPIIAVGPGTGIAPFRGFWQERAALLKEKPGNLGKMWLFFGCRTKDMDLFGEEKDEMVKLNVMDRTFLALSREPGEPKVYVQDLALQESAAIYQLLVKEKGHLYICGDITMAEDVYQTVQNIIQKEGKMRDSEVQSYMLALRDENRYHEDIFGVTLRTAEVHNRSRESARIRLATES
;
A
#
# COMPACT_ATOMS: atom_id res chain seq x y z
N ILE A 1 16.00 -11.44 3.91
CA ILE A 1 15.22 -10.61 4.84
C ILE A 1 16.21 -10.06 5.85
N ASN A 2 16.25 -8.75 6.03
CA ASN A 2 17.12 -8.08 6.98
C ASN A 2 16.33 -7.71 8.23
N ALA A 3 16.96 -7.80 9.40
CA ALA A 3 16.44 -7.22 10.62
C ALA A 3 16.93 -5.77 10.73
N THR A 4 16.03 -4.81 10.53
CA THR A 4 16.33 -3.37 10.60
C THR A 4 15.65 -2.75 11.81
N LYS A 5 16.32 -1.84 12.51
CA LYS A 5 15.78 -1.25 13.75
C LYS A 5 15.12 0.09 13.45
N LEU A 6 13.89 0.28 13.93
CA LEU A 6 13.23 1.59 13.88
C LEU A 6 13.88 2.52 14.90
N ILE A 7 14.60 3.56 14.46
CA ILE A 7 15.36 4.45 15.35
C ILE A 7 14.65 5.77 15.65
N ARG A 8 13.77 6.24 14.76
CA ARG A 8 12.98 7.46 14.97
C ARG A 8 11.59 7.35 14.36
N ARG A 9 10.63 7.98 15.02
CA ARG A 9 9.24 8.12 14.58
C ARG A 9 8.79 9.55 14.80
N THR A 10 8.37 10.21 13.73
CA THR A 10 7.93 11.62 13.76
C THR A 10 6.55 11.72 13.13
N ASN A 11 5.58 12.32 13.82
CA ASN A 11 4.29 12.67 13.22
C ASN A 11 4.50 13.89 12.29
N LEU A 12 4.10 13.77 11.03
CA LEU A 12 4.29 14.82 10.02
C LEU A 12 3.18 15.88 10.02
N HIS A 13 2.13 15.68 10.82
CA HIS A 13 1.04 16.66 10.95
C HIS A 13 1.20 17.49 12.22
N LYS A 14 0.79 18.76 12.16
CA LYS A 14 0.85 19.71 13.30
C LYS A 14 -0.05 19.30 14.47
N LYS A 15 -1.09 18.50 14.21
CA LYS A 15 -2.02 17.97 15.22
C LYS A 15 -1.89 16.45 15.29
N ASN A 16 -2.04 15.90 16.49
CA ASN A 16 -2.21 14.47 16.70
C ASN A 16 -3.60 14.04 16.20
N ASP A 17 -3.72 13.81 14.90
CA ASP A 17 -4.91 13.24 14.26
C ASP A 17 -4.79 11.70 14.19
N PRO A 18 -5.87 10.93 14.44
CA PRO A 18 -5.91 9.49 14.16
C PRO A 18 -5.53 9.12 12.72
N LYS A 19 -5.77 10.01 11.73
CA LYS A 19 -5.30 9.87 10.33
C LYS A 19 -3.88 10.43 10.16
N SER A 20 -2.97 10.02 11.04
CA SER A 20 -1.59 10.51 11.04
C SER A 20 -0.76 9.89 9.92
N THR A 21 0.12 10.70 9.35
CA THR A 21 1.22 10.26 8.49
C THR A 21 2.50 10.39 9.31
N MET A 22 3.30 9.34 9.35
CA MET A 22 4.55 9.31 10.10
C MET A 22 5.74 9.27 9.15
N LEU A 23 6.81 9.97 9.53
CA LEU A 23 8.15 9.69 9.05
C LEU A 23 8.75 8.65 9.98
N LEU A 24 9.18 7.53 9.42
CA LEU A 24 9.85 6.45 10.13
C LEU A 24 11.27 6.33 9.62
N GLU A 25 12.24 6.28 10.52
CA GLU A 25 13.67 6.19 10.18
C GLU A 25 14.19 4.86 10.71
N PHE A 26 14.73 4.03 9.81
CA PHE A 26 15.28 2.71 10.12
C PHE A 26 16.80 2.73 10.01
N SER A 27 17.50 2.19 11.00
CA SER A 27 18.92 1.90 10.86
C SER A 27 19.11 0.69 9.93
N SER A 28 19.85 0.91 8.84
CA SER A 28 20.09 -0.09 7.81
C SER A 28 21.37 0.23 7.03
N THR A 29 22.18 -0.80 6.77
CA THR A 29 23.32 -0.73 5.85
C THR A 29 22.99 -1.24 4.45
N SER A 30 21.71 -1.55 4.19
CA SER A 30 21.27 -2.03 2.88
C SER A 30 21.42 -0.92 1.85
N SER A 31 22.06 -1.21 0.72
CA SER A 31 22.15 -0.24 -0.37
C SER A 31 20.80 -0.09 -1.07
N TYR A 32 20.44 1.15 -1.39
CA TYR A 32 19.24 1.48 -2.13
C TYR A 32 19.46 2.78 -2.93
N LYS A 33 18.61 3.04 -3.90
CA LYS A 33 18.55 4.31 -4.65
C LYS A 33 17.23 5.03 -4.38
N PRO A 34 17.22 6.37 -4.42
CA PRO A 34 15.96 7.12 -4.45
C PRO A 34 15.01 6.56 -5.52
N GLY A 35 13.79 6.25 -5.12
CA GLY A 35 12.79 5.57 -5.97
C GLY A 35 12.57 4.09 -5.61
N ASP A 36 13.54 3.44 -4.95
CA ASP A 36 13.37 2.07 -4.44
C ASP A 36 12.28 1.96 -3.36
N HIS A 37 11.81 0.73 -3.13
CA HIS A 37 10.85 0.41 -2.08
C HIS A 37 11.49 -0.39 -0.95
N LEU A 38 10.94 -0.26 0.25
CA LEU A 38 11.16 -1.17 1.36
C LEU A 38 9.93 -2.04 1.56
N ALA A 39 10.09 -3.36 1.36
CA ALA A 39 9.10 -4.35 1.75
C ALA A 39 9.22 -4.61 3.25
N VAL A 40 8.16 -4.33 4.01
CA VAL A 40 8.09 -4.53 5.46
C VAL A 40 7.22 -5.75 5.75
N TYR A 41 7.71 -6.67 6.57
CA TYR A 41 6.98 -7.85 7.03
C TYR A 41 6.36 -7.58 8.40
N PRO A 42 5.05 -7.32 8.48
CA PRO A 42 4.42 -6.92 9.74
C PRO A 42 4.03 -8.12 10.61
N LEU A 43 3.54 -7.80 11.80
CA LEU A 43 2.87 -8.75 12.69
C LEU A 43 1.37 -8.42 12.79
N ASN A 44 0.54 -9.45 12.84
CA ASN A 44 -0.85 -9.30 13.29
C ASN A 44 -0.87 -8.89 14.77
N ARG A 45 -1.89 -8.10 15.16
CA ARG A 45 -2.06 -7.65 16.55
C ARG A 45 -2.31 -8.84 17.47
N SER A 46 -1.66 -8.83 18.64
CA SER A 46 -1.70 -9.95 19.58
C SER A 46 -3.11 -10.29 20.03
N GLU A 47 -3.96 -9.28 20.27
CA GLU A 47 -5.35 -9.48 20.71
C GLU A 47 -6.18 -10.22 19.65
N LEU A 48 -5.92 -9.95 18.37
CA LEU A 48 -6.59 -10.63 17.26
C LEU A 48 -6.11 -12.09 17.17
N VAL A 49 -4.81 -12.33 17.28
CA VAL A 49 -4.21 -13.67 17.29
C VAL A 49 -4.76 -14.50 18.45
N ASP A 50 -4.76 -13.94 19.65
CA ASP A 50 -5.32 -14.56 20.86
C ASP A 50 -6.80 -14.91 20.70
N GLY A 51 -7.58 -13.98 20.15
CA GLY A 51 -8.99 -14.19 19.90
C GLY A 51 -9.24 -15.33 18.91
N VAL A 52 -8.46 -15.41 17.83
CA VAL A 52 -8.58 -16.52 16.85
C VAL A 52 -8.19 -17.84 17.50
N ILE A 53 -7.06 -17.91 18.21
CA ILE A 53 -6.57 -19.14 18.85
C ILE A 53 -7.60 -19.71 19.82
N LYS A 54 -8.28 -18.86 20.61
CA LYS A 54 -9.36 -19.27 21.52
C LYS A 54 -10.55 -19.95 20.83
N LYS A 55 -10.69 -19.80 19.51
CA LYS A 55 -11.75 -20.41 18.71
C LYS A 55 -11.29 -21.69 17.99
N LEU A 56 -10.03 -22.11 18.14
CA LEU A 56 -9.47 -23.29 17.46
C LEU A 56 -9.56 -24.55 18.31
N ARG A 57 -9.77 -25.69 17.65
CA ARG A 57 -9.52 -27.02 18.23
C ARG A 57 -8.07 -27.45 17.95
N GLY A 58 -7.48 -28.18 18.90
CA GLY A 58 -6.11 -28.70 18.77
C GLY A 58 -5.03 -27.61 18.91
N ALA A 59 -5.31 -26.57 19.69
CA ALA A 59 -4.41 -25.45 19.96
C ALA A 59 -4.18 -25.24 21.47
N ASP A 60 -4.19 -26.32 22.26
CA ASP A 60 -4.15 -26.26 23.73
C ASP A 60 -2.86 -25.61 24.28
N ASN A 61 -1.75 -25.79 23.56
CA ASN A 61 -0.44 -25.19 23.88
C ASN A 61 0.06 -24.33 22.72
N PRO A 62 -0.53 -23.14 22.49
CA PRO A 62 -0.29 -22.36 21.28
C PRO A 62 1.13 -21.78 21.17
N ASP A 63 1.88 -21.80 22.28
CA ASP A 63 3.24 -21.27 22.42
C ASP A 63 4.34 -22.34 22.22
N VAL A 64 3.96 -23.62 22.16
CA VAL A 64 4.91 -24.72 21.92
C VAL A 64 5.15 -24.84 20.41
N PRO A 65 6.43 -24.97 19.97
CA PRO A 65 6.73 -25.21 18.57
C PRO A 65 6.05 -26.47 18.02
N VAL A 66 5.44 -26.34 16.85
CA VAL A 66 4.78 -27.43 16.11
C VAL A 66 5.22 -27.41 14.65
N GLU A 67 5.03 -28.54 13.96
CA GLU A 67 5.23 -28.65 12.52
C GLU A 67 3.93 -29.11 11.87
N LEU A 68 3.43 -28.34 10.91
CA LEU A 68 2.28 -28.77 10.11
C LEU A 68 2.75 -29.82 9.10
N GLN A 69 2.14 -31.00 9.14
CA GLN A 69 2.42 -32.08 8.19
C GLN A 69 1.19 -32.39 7.33
N LEU A 70 1.43 -32.70 6.06
CA LEU A 70 0.44 -33.18 5.11
C LEU A 70 0.61 -34.69 4.92
N MET A 71 -0.49 -35.43 4.94
CA MET A 71 -0.49 -36.85 4.61
C MET A 71 -0.54 -37.00 3.10
N GLU A 72 0.55 -37.51 2.52
CA GLU A 72 0.62 -37.87 1.11
C GLU A 72 0.36 -39.38 0.94
N GLU A 73 -0.53 -39.71 0.01
CA GLU A 73 -0.78 -41.08 -0.41
C GLU A 73 -0.06 -41.34 -1.74
N THR A 74 0.84 -42.33 -1.77
CA THR A 74 1.55 -42.75 -2.98
C THR A 74 1.13 -44.17 -3.35
N THR A 75 0.56 -44.35 -4.54
CA THR A 75 0.25 -45.67 -5.08
C THR A 75 1.52 -46.35 -5.55
N THR A 76 1.86 -47.49 -4.94
CA THR A 76 2.99 -48.34 -5.32
C THR A 76 2.49 -49.69 -5.84
N SER A 77 3.38 -50.48 -6.45
CA SER A 77 3.07 -51.86 -6.85
C SER A 77 2.64 -52.76 -5.68
N ASN A 78 2.95 -52.37 -4.45
CA ASN A 78 2.61 -53.11 -3.22
C ASN A 78 1.41 -52.50 -2.47
N GLY A 79 0.69 -51.54 -3.07
CA GLY A 79 -0.48 -50.86 -2.48
C GLY A 79 -0.24 -49.37 -2.19
N ILE A 80 -1.17 -48.77 -1.44
CA ILE A 80 -1.13 -47.34 -1.08
C ILE A 80 -0.22 -47.16 0.14
N VAL A 81 0.85 -46.38 -0.02
CA VAL A 81 1.74 -45.99 1.07
C VAL A 81 1.37 -44.58 1.52
N ARG A 82 1.23 -44.38 2.83
CA ARG A 82 0.92 -43.09 3.44
C ARG A 82 2.14 -42.55 4.16
N ASN A 83 2.58 -41.34 3.81
CA ASN A 83 3.70 -40.67 4.45
C ASN A 83 3.30 -39.25 4.88
N TRP A 84 3.72 -38.85 6.07
CA TRP A 84 3.56 -37.49 6.54
C TRP A 84 4.77 -36.66 6.12
N LYS A 85 4.53 -35.52 5.47
CA LYS A 85 5.59 -34.59 5.04
C LYS A 85 5.33 -33.18 5.58
N PRO A 86 6.38 -32.45 5.97
CA PRO A 86 6.25 -31.05 6.37
C PRO A 86 5.56 -30.20 5.30
N HIS A 87 4.73 -29.26 5.73
CA HIS A 87 4.05 -28.34 4.83
C HIS A 87 5.07 -27.39 4.18
N GLN A 88 5.11 -27.39 2.84
CA GLN A 88 6.19 -26.75 2.07
C GLN A 88 6.36 -25.23 2.29
N ARG A 89 5.30 -24.53 2.71
CA ARG A 89 5.28 -23.06 2.82
C ARG A 89 5.31 -22.53 4.25
N LEU A 90 5.09 -23.38 5.26
CA LEU A 90 4.93 -22.94 6.65
C LEU A 90 6.07 -23.47 7.51
N PRO A 91 6.74 -22.64 8.30
CA PRO A 91 7.87 -23.07 9.10
C PRO A 91 7.43 -23.80 10.37
N SER A 92 8.33 -24.58 10.96
CA SER A 92 8.17 -25.15 12.29
C SER A 92 8.30 -24.03 13.32
N CYS A 93 7.18 -23.65 13.93
CA CYS A 93 7.08 -22.56 14.90
C CYS A 93 5.84 -22.78 15.79
N SER A 94 5.61 -21.91 16.77
CA SER A 94 4.40 -22.03 17.59
C SER A 94 3.15 -21.63 16.79
N ILE A 95 1.96 -22.12 17.20
CA ILE A 95 0.70 -21.70 16.57
C ILE A 95 0.52 -20.18 16.67
N ARG A 96 0.90 -19.60 17.81
CA ARG A 96 0.88 -18.15 18.00
C ARG A 96 1.74 -17.44 16.96
N GLU A 97 2.98 -17.88 16.77
CA GLU A 97 3.88 -17.28 15.80
C GLU A 97 3.36 -17.46 14.36
N LEU A 98 2.79 -18.63 14.05
CA LEU A 98 2.18 -18.91 12.75
C LEU A 98 1.08 -17.88 12.40
N TYR A 99 0.13 -17.67 13.32
CA TYR A 99 -0.98 -16.73 13.15
C TYR A 99 -0.54 -15.26 13.28
N GLN A 100 0.57 -14.99 13.97
CA GLN A 100 1.07 -13.64 14.15
C GLN A 100 1.91 -13.15 12.97
N ARG A 101 2.78 -14.00 12.41
CA ARG A 101 3.81 -13.60 11.43
C ARG A 101 3.59 -14.14 10.03
N TYR A 102 2.92 -15.29 9.88
CA TYR A 102 2.91 -16.02 8.62
C TYR A 102 1.54 -16.10 7.94
N LEU A 103 0.44 -16.09 8.70
CA LEU A 103 -0.91 -16.23 8.16
C LEU A 103 -1.68 -14.90 8.13
N ASP A 104 -2.41 -14.69 7.05
CA ASP A 104 -3.34 -13.56 6.95
C ASP A 104 -4.66 -13.93 7.64
N ILE A 105 -4.97 -13.20 8.71
CA ILE A 105 -6.19 -13.36 9.49
C ILE A 105 -7.10 -12.13 9.40
N THR A 106 -6.78 -11.19 8.52
CA THR A 106 -7.47 -9.89 8.39
C THR A 106 -8.23 -9.74 7.08
N THR A 107 -7.79 -10.40 6.00
CA THR A 107 -8.54 -10.44 4.76
C THR A 107 -9.83 -11.26 4.96
N PRO A 108 -11.00 -10.78 4.47
CA PRO A 108 -12.26 -11.52 4.56
C PRO A 108 -12.16 -12.96 4.04
N ALA A 109 -12.81 -13.89 4.75
CA ALA A 109 -12.84 -15.30 4.41
C ALA A 109 -13.40 -15.51 2.99
N THR A 110 -12.73 -16.32 2.18
CA THR A 110 -13.17 -16.66 0.82
C THR A 110 -14.40 -17.57 0.84
N PRO A 111 -15.20 -17.64 -0.25
CA PRO A 111 -16.33 -18.57 -0.33
C PRO A 111 -15.94 -20.03 -0.06
N ASN A 112 -14.73 -20.45 -0.47
CA ASN A 112 -14.20 -21.78 -0.18
C ASN A 112 -13.94 -22.01 1.32
N LEU A 113 -13.40 -21.00 2.02
CA LEU A 113 -13.21 -21.07 3.47
C LEU A 113 -14.56 -21.07 4.20
N LEU A 114 -15.52 -20.28 3.74
CA LEU A 114 -16.89 -20.27 4.28
C LEU A 114 -17.60 -21.62 4.06
N LYS A 115 -17.38 -22.28 2.92
CA LYS A 115 -17.85 -23.65 2.66
C LYS A 115 -17.27 -24.64 3.65
N TYR A 116 -15.98 -24.53 3.97
CA TYR A 116 -15.37 -25.33 5.03
C TYR A 116 -16.03 -25.05 6.39
N PHE A 117 -16.22 -23.79 6.76
CA PHE A 117 -16.91 -23.42 8.00
C PHE A 117 -18.34 -23.97 8.08
N ALA A 118 -19.11 -23.91 6.99
CA ALA A 118 -20.44 -24.51 6.91
C ALA A 118 -20.42 -26.03 7.18
N SER A 119 -19.38 -26.74 6.72
CA SER A 119 -19.27 -28.19 6.90
C SER A 119 -18.98 -28.62 8.35
N ILE A 120 -18.50 -27.70 9.19
CA ILE A 120 -18.13 -27.96 10.59
C ILE A 120 -19.02 -27.22 11.60
N ALA A 121 -19.94 -26.37 11.13
CA ALA A 121 -20.89 -25.66 11.97
C ALA A 121 -21.85 -26.66 12.65
N THR A 122 -22.03 -26.54 13.96
CA THR A 122 -22.95 -27.40 14.72
C THR A 122 -24.35 -26.81 14.88
N SER A 123 -24.51 -25.51 14.63
CA SER A 123 -25.82 -24.85 14.56
C SER A 123 -26.36 -24.90 13.13
N GLU A 124 -27.61 -25.33 12.97
CA GLU A 124 -28.28 -25.33 11.66
C GLU A 124 -28.43 -23.91 11.08
N GLU A 125 -28.59 -22.89 11.93
CA GLU A 125 -28.66 -21.50 11.46
C GLU A 125 -27.30 -21.02 10.92
N ASP A 126 -26.21 -21.25 11.67
CA ASP A 126 -24.86 -20.89 11.21
C ASP A 126 -24.53 -21.60 9.91
N LYS A 127 -24.83 -22.91 9.83
CA LYS A 127 -24.61 -23.73 8.64
C LYS A 127 -25.38 -23.19 7.44
N LYS A 128 -26.65 -22.82 7.61
CA LYS A 128 -27.48 -22.24 6.55
C LYS A 128 -26.90 -20.91 6.05
N GLN A 129 -26.55 -20.00 6.96
CA GLN A 129 -25.99 -18.69 6.60
C GLN A 129 -24.61 -18.82 5.94
N LEU A 130 -23.72 -19.65 6.48
CA LEU A 130 -22.41 -19.92 5.88
C LEU A 130 -22.52 -20.57 4.51
N THR A 131 -23.47 -21.49 4.33
CA THR A 131 -23.73 -22.11 3.01
C THR A 131 -24.19 -21.05 2.02
N LEU A 132 -25.14 -20.18 2.39
CA LEU A 132 -25.59 -19.07 1.54
C LEU A 132 -24.41 -18.19 1.12
N LEU A 133 -23.59 -17.74 2.08
CA LEU A 133 -22.42 -16.91 1.78
C LEU A 133 -21.34 -17.65 0.97
N ALA A 134 -21.29 -18.96 1.02
CA ALA A 134 -20.34 -19.76 0.25
C ALA A 134 -20.80 -20.03 -1.20
N THR A 135 -22.11 -20.02 -1.47
CA THR A 135 -22.67 -20.40 -2.77
C THR A 135 -23.32 -19.26 -3.54
N ASP A 136 -23.83 -18.24 -2.85
CA ASP A 136 -24.48 -17.08 -3.47
C ASP A 136 -23.53 -15.89 -3.54
N SER A 137 -23.13 -15.54 -4.76
CA SER A 137 -22.15 -14.47 -4.99
C SER A 137 -22.66 -13.10 -4.55
N ALA A 138 -23.95 -12.81 -4.71
CA ALA A 138 -24.51 -11.51 -4.34
C ALA A 138 -24.49 -11.30 -2.82
N SER A 139 -24.98 -12.29 -2.06
CA SER A 139 -24.97 -12.27 -0.60
C SER A 139 -23.56 -12.20 -0.04
N TYR A 140 -22.61 -12.94 -0.62
CA TYR A 140 -21.21 -12.89 -0.24
C TYR A 140 -20.61 -11.49 -0.46
N GLU A 141 -20.81 -10.91 -1.63
CA GLU A 141 -20.27 -9.59 -1.98
C GLU A 141 -20.87 -8.48 -1.11
N GLU A 142 -22.17 -8.54 -0.82
CA GLU A 142 -22.81 -7.61 0.11
C GLU A 142 -22.24 -7.76 1.52
N TRP A 143 -22.18 -8.98 2.07
CA TRP A 143 -21.61 -9.25 3.40
C TRP A 143 -20.14 -8.81 3.50
N ARG A 144 -19.32 -9.21 2.52
CA ARG A 144 -17.89 -8.92 2.45
C ARG A 144 -17.66 -7.42 2.42
N HIS A 145 -18.36 -6.68 1.55
CA HIS A 145 -18.13 -5.25 1.49
C HIS A 145 -18.70 -4.54 2.71
N TRP A 146 -19.93 -4.86 3.12
CA TRP A 146 -20.62 -4.17 4.22
C TRP A 146 -19.87 -4.26 5.54
N ARG A 147 -19.39 -5.47 5.88
CA ARG A 147 -18.69 -5.74 7.14
C ARG A 147 -17.18 -5.73 7.03
N TYR A 148 -16.62 -6.09 5.87
CA TYR A 148 -15.19 -6.36 5.66
C TYR A 148 -14.54 -7.12 6.82
N PRO A 149 -15.11 -8.28 7.22
CA PRO A 149 -14.81 -8.87 8.51
C PRO A 149 -13.48 -9.62 8.49
N HIS A 150 -12.66 -9.42 9.53
CA HIS A 150 -11.48 -10.25 9.75
C HIS A 150 -11.87 -11.63 10.33
N LEU A 151 -10.93 -12.58 10.34
CA LEU A 151 -11.22 -13.98 10.71
C LEU A 151 -11.89 -14.12 12.08
N LEU A 152 -11.44 -13.38 13.10
CA LEU A 152 -12.06 -13.42 14.43
C LEU A 152 -13.51 -12.91 14.43
N GLU A 153 -13.85 -11.89 13.64
CA GLU A 153 -15.24 -11.42 13.51
C GLU A 153 -16.12 -12.49 12.86
N VAL A 154 -15.60 -13.20 11.85
CA VAL A 154 -16.31 -14.34 11.24
C VAL A 154 -16.56 -15.43 12.28
N LEU A 155 -15.55 -15.81 13.07
CA LEU A 155 -15.69 -16.84 14.12
C LEU A 155 -16.55 -16.40 15.31
N ASN A 156 -16.69 -15.09 15.54
CA ASN A 156 -17.63 -14.54 16.52
C ASN A 156 -19.06 -14.46 15.97
N GLN A 157 -19.21 -14.15 14.69
CA GLN A 157 -20.51 -14.13 14.01
C GLN A 157 -21.12 -15.53 13.92
N PHE A 158 -20.30 -16.56 13.73
CA PHE A 158 -20.72 -17.96 13.61
C PHE A 158 -20.12 -18.81 14.75
N PRO A 159 -20.62 -18.66 15.99
CA PRO A 159 -19.98 -19.23 17.17
C PRO A 159 -20.01 -20.76 17.23
N SER A 160 -20.84 -21.43 16.42
CA SER A 160 -20.85 -22.91 16.34
C SER A 160 -19.71 -23.49 15.49
N VAL A 161 -18.92 -22.62 14.83
CA VAL A 161 -17.77 -23.02 14.01
C VAL A 161 -16.52 -23.12 14.87
N LEU A 162 -16.00 -24.34 15.03
CA LEU A 162 -14.77 -24.62 15.76
C LEU A 162 -13.74 -25.34 14.85
N PRO A 163 -12.97 -24.60 14.05
CA PRO A 163 -12.04 -25.18 13.09
C PRO A 163 -10.85 -25.81 13.80
N HIS A 164 -10.28 -26.86 13.20
CA HIS A 164 -9.04 -27.46 13.71
C HIS A 164 -7.85 -26.60 13.27
N ALA A 165 -6.93 -26.30 14.19
CA ALA A 165 -5.79 -25.41 13.95
C ALA A 165 -4.98 -25.80 12.71
N ALA A 166 -4.66 -27.10 12.57
CA ALA A 166 -3.93 -27.63 11.41
C ALA A 166 -4.64 -27.37 10.06
N LEU A 167 -5.96 -27.63 9.98
CA LEU A 167 -6.72 -27.46 8.74
C LEU A 167 -6.89 -25.99 8.37
N LEU A 168 -7.20 -25.14 9.36
CA LEU A 168 -7.34 -23.71 9.11
C LEU A 168 -6.00 -23.11 8.67
N SER A 169 -4.89 -23.48 9.32
CA SER A 169 -3.55 -23.01 8.97
C SER A 169 -3.17 -23.36 7.52
N ALA A 170 -3.58 -24.54 7.04
CA ALA A 170 -3.33 -24.96 5.66
C ALA A 170 -4.16 -24.18 4.62
N GLN A 171 -5.34 -23.67 5.02
CA GLN A 171 -6.26 -22.95 4.12
C GLN A 171 -6.04 -21.44 4.06
N LEU A 172 -5.46 -20.85 5.11
CA LEU A 172 -5.22 -19.40 5.14
C LEU A 172 -4.11 -18.98 4.17
N SER A 173 -4.27 -17.79 3.60
CA SER A 173 -3.25 -17.16 2.78
C SER A 173 -2.06 -16.72 3.65
N LEU A 174 -0.88 -16.62 3.03
CA LEU A 174 0.30 -16.09 3.72
C LEU A 174 0.16 -14.58 3.93
N LEU A 175 0.59 -14.10 5.09
CA LEU A 175 0.68 -12.68 5.40
C LEU A 175 1.72 -12.03 4.48
N GLN A 176 1.26 -11.17 3.57
CA GLN A 176 2.13 -10.51 2.60
C GLN A 176 2.92 -9.35 3.23
N PRO A 177 4.15 -9.07 2.78
CA PRO A 177 4.81 -7.82 3.12
C PRO A 177 4.07 -6.63 2.52
N ARG A 178 4.24 -5.44 3.11
CA ARG A 178 3.72 -4.18 2.57
C ARG A 178 4.89 -3.34 2.06
N TYR A 179 4.73 -2.80 0.86
CA TYR A 179 5.76 -1.99 0.20
C TYR A 179 5.56 -0.52 0.55
N TYR A 180 6.67 0.17 0.81
CA TYR A 180 6.71 1.62 1.04
C TYR A 180 7.83 2.20 0.21
N SER A 181 7.57 3.27 -0.56
CA SER A 181 8.62 3.98 -1.28
C SER A 181 9.57 4.63 -0.28
N ILE A 182 10.87 4.46 -0.50
CA ILE A 182 11.90 5.00 0.38
C ILE A 182 11.94 6.53 0.21
N SER A 183 11.87 7.25 1.33
CA SER A 183 11.74 8.71 1.39
C SER A 183 13.01 9.42 1.88
N SER A 184 14.17 8.82 1.65
CA SER A 184 15.50 9.37 1.95
C SER A 184 16.50 9.14 0.82
N SER A 185 17.58 9.92 0.79
CA SER A 185 18.77 9.61 -0.01
C SER A 185 19.85 8.97 0.88
N GLN A 186 20.52 7.93 0.37
CA GLN A 186 21.65 7.30 1.06
C GLN A 186 22.88 8.23 1.10
N ARG A 187 23.00 9.21 0.20
CA ARG A 187 24.07 10.22 0.27
C ARG A 187 23.93 11.15 1.47
N LEU A 188 22.69 11.53 1.80
CA LEU A 188 22.41 12.35 2.98
C LEU A 188 22.30 11.53 4.26
N ASN A 189 21.86 10.27 4.16
CA ASN A 189 21.62 9.40 5.32
C ASN A 189 22.27 8.00 5.08
N PRO A 190 23.61 7.88 5.19
CA PRO A 190 24.35 6.68 4.75
C PRO A 190 23.95 5.35 5.39
N ASN A 191 23.40 5.38 6.61
CA ASN A 191 23.03 4.20 7.39
C ASN A 191 21.55 4.17 7.77
N GLU A 192 20.71 4.91 7.02
CA GLU A 192 19.29 5.05 7.33
C GLU A 192 18.41 4.86 6.10
N ILE A 193 17.25 4.25 6.31
CA ILE A 193 16.16 4.17 5.33
C ILE A 193 14.94 4.83 5.94
N HIS A 194 14.39 5.85 5.26
CA HIS A 194 13.24 6.58 5.75
C HIS A 194 11.99 6.15 4.99
N LEU A 195 10.85 6.05 5.67
CA LEU A 195 9.55 5.78 5.08
C LEU A 195 8.55 6.86 5.47
N THR A 196 7.66 7.22 4.53
CA THR A 196 6.51 8.10 4.78
C THR A 196 5.23 7.27 4.82
N VAL A 197 4.71 6.99 6.02
CA VAL A 197 3.66 5.99 6.25
C VAL A 197 2.35 6.63 6.71
N ALA A 198 1.29 6.50 5.91
CA ALA A 198 -0.07 6.81 6.35
C ALA A 198 -0.61 5.70 7.25
N VAL A 199 -1.06 6.06 8.46
CA VAL A 199 -1.72 5.14 9.38
C VAL A 199 -3.12 4.85 8.86
N VAL A 200 -3.39 3.57 8.55
CA VAL A 200 -4.68 3.14 8.00
C VAL A 200 -5.56 2.65 9.14
N GLN A 201 -6.63 3.40 9.40
CA GLN A 201 -7.68 3.05 10.36
C GLN A 201 -9.03 3.40 9.74
N TYR A 202 -9.98 2.48 9.81
CA TYR A 202 -11.31 2.67 9.22
C TYR A 202 -12.38 1.95 10.02
N LYS A 203 -13.61 2.44 9.93
CA LYS A 203 -14.79 1.72 10.40
C LYS A 203 -15.58 1.22 9.19
N THR A 204 -16.24 0.10 9.35
CA THR A 204 -17.17 -0.49 8.38
C THR A 204 -18.60 -0.15 8.79
N GLN A 205 -19.60 -0.66 8.05
CA GLN A 205 -21.03 -0.45 8.36
C GLN A 205 -21.39 1.03 8.56
N ASP A 206 -20.93 1.89 7.65
CA ASP A 206 -21.12 3.35 7.69
C ASP A 206 -20.69 4.02 9.00
N GLY A 207 -19.67 3.46 9.66
CA GLY A 207 -19.10 4.01 10.88
C GLY A 207 -19.66 3.41 12.17
N ALA A 208 -20.60 2.47 12.08
CA ALA A 208 -21.21 1.80 13.24
C ALA A 208 -20.32 0.70 13.84
N SER A 209 -19.38 0.14 13.07
CA SER A 209 -18.51 -0.94 13.55
C SER A 209 -17.42 -0.45 14.53
N ASP A 210 -16.74 -1.42 15.14
CA ASP A 210 -15.43 -1.20 15.76
C ASP A 210 -14.38 -0.77 14.73
N LEU A 211 -13.25 -0.25 15.22
CA LEU A 211 -12.18 0.25 14.36
C LEU A 211 -11.36 -0.91 13.80
N HIS A 212 -11.22 -0.96 12.48
CA HIS A 212 -10.32 -1.85 11.76
C HIS A 212 -8.98 -1.15 11.53
N TYR A 213 -7.91 -1.93 11.63
CA TYR A 213 -6.53 -1.44 11.57
C TYR A 213 -5.82 -2.05 10.37
N GLY A 214 -5.19 -1.22 9.54
CA GLY A 214 -4.26 -1.72 8.53
C GLY A 214 -3.07 -2.38 9.22
N VAL A 215 -2.81 -3.66 8.89
CA VAL A 215 -1.84 -4.51 9.59
C VAL A 215 -0.47 -3.84 9.69
N CYS A 216 0.14 -3.49 8.55
CA CYS A 216 1.52 -2.99 8.55
C CYS A 216 1.66 -1.57 9.09
N SER A 217 0.74 -0.66 8.76
CA SER A 217 0.86 0.73 9.18
C SER A 217 0.63 0.91 10.68
N ASN A 218 -0.24 0.11 11.30
CA ASN A 218 -0.41 0.12 12.76
C ASN A 218 0.69 -0.66 13.47
N TYR A 219 1.17 -1.78 12.91
CA TYR A 219 2.39 -2.44 13.41
C TYR A 219 3.57 -1.46 13.50
N LEU A 220 3.81 -0.70 12.43
CA LEU A 220 4.86 0.33 12.40
C LEU A 220 4.61 1.54 13.30
N LYS A 221 3.34 1.83 13.62
CA LYS A 221 2.95 2.88 14.58
C LYS A 221 3.21 2.45 16.02
N GLU A 222 3.04 1.16 16.31
CA GLU A 222 3.04 0.62 17.68
C GLU A 222 4.39 0.02 18.09
N VAL A 223 5.19 -0.47 17.14
CA VAL A 223 6.49 -1.10 17.45
C VAL A 223 7.41 -0.16 18.26
N ASP A 224 8.07 -0.66 19.29
CA ASP A 224 8.98 0.18 20.07
C ASP A 224 10.23 0.57 19.27
N LEU A 225 10.77 1.75 19.54
CA LEU A 225 12.05 2.15 18.97
C LEU A 225 13.13 1.13 19.35
N ASN A 226 14.09 0.95 18.45
CA ASN A 226 15.20 -0.01 18.50
C ASN A 226 14.77 -1.49 18.44
N THR A 227 13.49 -1.79 18.24
CA THR A 227 13.01 -3.14 17.96
C THR A 227 13.29 -3.52 16.51
N GLU A 228 13.63 -4.79 16.29
CA GLU A 228 13.87 -5.33 14.96
C GLU A 228 12.57 -5.48 14.17
N VAL A 229 12.58 -4.91 12.96
CA VAL A 229 11.54 -5.02 11.95
C VAL A 229 12.15 -5.72 10.74
N TYR A 230 11.46 -6.74 10.24
CA TYR A 230 11.92 -7.51 9.09
C TYR A 230 11.61 -6.78 7.80
N THR A 231 12.65 -6.48 7.03
CA THR A 231 12.56 -5.68 5.81
C THR A 231 13.41 -6.24 4.67
N VAL A 232 13.04 -5.88 3.44
CA VAL A 232 13.80 -6.18 2.22
C VAL A 232 13.72 -4.98 1.29
N VAL A 233 14.86 -4.48 0.82
CA VAL A 233 14.91 -3.46 -0.25
C VAL A 233 14.50 -4.13 -1.57
N ARG A 234 13.58 -3.50 -2.29
CA ARG A 234 13.17 -3.91 -3.63
C ARG A 234 13.51 -2.79 -4.60
N SER A 235 14.32 -3.13 -5.59
CA SER A 235 14.73 -2.17 -6.61
C SER A 235 13.58 -1.76 -7.54
N ALA A 236 13.52 -0.48 -7.88
CA ALA A 236 12.53 0.10 -8.79
C ALA A 236 13.21 0.91 -9.92
N PRO A 237 13.95 0.26 -10.84
CA PRO A 237 14.73 0.95 -11.87
C PRO A 237 13.91 1.84 -12.81
N GLY A 238 12.62 1.52 -13.01
CA GLY A 238 11.69 2.35 -13.77
C GLY A 238 11.25 3.63 -13.05
N PHE A 239 11.68 3.87 -11.81
CA PHE A 239 11.34 5.04 -11.01
C PHE A 239 12.58 5.74 -10.42
N TYR A 240 13.73 5.64 -11.08
CA TYR A 240 14.94 6.37 -10.66
C TYR A 240 15.01 7.75 -11.30
N LEU A 241 15.77 8.64 -10.67
CA LEU A 241 16.19 9.90 -11.27
C LEU A 241 16.91 9.66 -12.61
N PRO A 242 16.84 10.62 -13.55
CA PRO A 242 17.57 10.53 -14.81
C PRO A 242 19.07 10.42 -14.56
N THR A 243 19.78 9.67 -15.41
CA THR A 243 21.24 9.57 -15.32
C THR A 243 21.93 10.88 -15.65
N ASP A 244 21.36 11.68 -16.54
CA ASP A 244 21.77 13.06 -16.81
C ASP A 244 21.04 14.00 -15.85
N GLU A 245 21.77 14.48 -14.85
CA GLU A 245 21.27 15.37 -13.79
C GLU A 245 20.79 16.72 -14.30
N SER A 246 21.16 17.12 -15.52
CA SER A 246 20.76 18.38 -16.15
C SER A 246 19.34 18.35 -16.74
N ILE A 247 18.75 17.17 -16.87
CA ILE A 247 17.42 16.97 -17.44
C ILE A 247 16.34 17.40 -16.42
N PRO A 248 15.32 18.19 -16.83
CA PRO A 248 14.27 18.62 -15.93
C PRO A 248 13.35 17.46 -15.54
N ILE A 249 12.82 17.52 -14.32
CA ILE A 249 11.87 16.55 -13.77
C ILE A 249 10.60 17.24 -13.27
N ILE A 250 9.45 16.63 -13.57
CA ILE A 250 8.13 17.01 -13.06
C ILE A 250 7.65 15.86 -12.18
N ALA A 251 7.43 16.13 -10.91
CA ALA A 251 6.96 15.18 -9.91
C ALA A 251 5.52 15.50 -9.48
N VAL A 252 4.64 14.51 -9.49
CA VAL A 252 3.25 14.63 -9.05
C VAL A 252 2.98 13.57 -7.98
N GLY A 253 2.73 14.00 -6.75
CA GLY A 253 2.65 13.08 -5.60
C GLY A 253 1.82 13.59 -4.44
N PRO A 254 0.48 13.59 -4.53
CA PRO A 254 -0.38 14.00 -3.42
C PRO A 254 -0.34 13.01 -2.25
N GLY A 255 -0.51 13.52 -1.03
CA GLY A 255 -0.49 12.74 0.20
C GLY A 255 0.82 11.95 0.36
N THR A 256 0.75 10.66 0.70
CA THR A 256 1.94 9.81 0.82
C THR A 256 2.62 9.52 -0.52
N GLY A 257 2.03 9.90 -1.67
CA GLY A 257 2.71 9.88 -2.97
C GLY A 257 3.94 10.80 -3.03
N ILE A 258 4.12 11.69 -2.06
CA ILE A 258 5.35 12.49 -1.93
C ILE A 258 6.58 11.67 -1.50
N ALA A 259 6.39 10.45 -0.99
CA ALA A 259 7.44 9.64 -0.39
C ALA A 259 8.71 9.50 -1.25
N PRO A 260 8.67 9.00 -2.50
CA PRO A 260 9.88 8.85 -3.30
C PRO A 260 10.50 10.20 -3.68
N PHE A 261 9.67 11.24 -3.84
CA PHE A 261 10.15 12.58 -4.20
C PHE A 261 10.98 13.21 -3.09
N ARG A 262 10.71 12.85 -1.82
CA ARG A 262 11.60 13.22 -0.72
C ARG A 262 13.00 12.65 -0.89
N GLY A 263 13.11 11.38 -1.27
CA GLY A 263 14.39 10.79 -1.65
C GLY A 263 15.05 11.53 -2.82
N PHE A 264 14.27 11.94 -3.83
CA PHE A 264 14.79 12.65 -5.00
C PHE A 264 15.37 14.01 -4.67
N TRP A 265 14.64 14.88 -3.94
CA TRP A 265 15.17 16.20 -3.61
C TRP A 265 16.33 16.09 -2.61
N GLN A 266 16.34 15.09 -1.73
CA GLN A 266 17.50 14.83 -0.87
C GLN A 266 18.75 14.42 -1.66
N GLU A 267 18.61 13.53 -2.65
CA GLU A 267 19.72 13.14 -3.53
C GLU A 267 20.25 14.34 -4.30
N ARG A 268 19.35 15.13 -4.89
CA ARG A 268 19.70 16.34 -5.64
C ARG A 268 20.35 17.39 -4.74
N ALA A 269 19.91 17.55 -3.49
CA ALA A 269 20.55 18.42 -2.52
C ALA A 269 21.99 17.97 -2.19
N ALA A 270 22.25 16.65 -2.09
CA ALA A 270 23.60 16.12 -1.93
C ALA A 270 24.46 16.40 -3.16
N LEU A 271 23.94 16.11 -4.36
CA LEU A 271 24.64 16.35 -5.62
C LEU A 271 24.98 17.83 -5.84
N LEU A 272 24.08 18.74 -5.49
CA LEU A 272 24.33 20.18 -5.59
C LEU A 272 25.48 20.64 -4.69
N LYS A 273 25.61 20.05 -3.49
CA LYS A 273 26.73 20.32 -2.57
C LYS A 273 28.04 19.77 -3.10
N GLU A 274 28.03 18.61 -3.74
CA GLU A 274 29.22 17.99 -4.34
C GLU A 274 29.68 18.73 -5.62
N LYS A 275 28.73 19.11 -6.49
CA LYS A 275 28.98 19.75 -7.79
C LYS A 275 27.97 20.89 -8.06
N PRO A 276 28.30 22.14 -7.70
CA PRO A 276 27.45 23.29 -7.97
C PRO A 276 27.24 23.52 -9.48
N GLY A 277 25.99 23.77 -9.90
CA GLY A 277 25.68 24.37 -11.20
C GLY A 277 25.25 23.44 -12.35
N ASN A 278 24.81 22.20 -12.09
CA ASN A 278 24.43 21.26 -13.16
C ASN A 278 23.14 20.46 -12.92
N LEU A 279 22.18 21.00 -12.17
CA LEU A 279 20.90 20.35 -11.94
C LEU A 279 19.80 20.92 -12.85
N GLY A 280 19.11 20.06 -13.58
CA GLY A 280 17.89 20.40 -14.31
C GLY A 280 16.78 20.86 -13.37
N LYS A 281 15.77 21.57 -13.87
CA LYS A 281 14.67 22.04 -13.02
C LYS A 281 13.90 20.87 -12.40
N MET A 282 13.50 21.00 -11.14
CA MET A 282 12.58 20.07 -10.49
C MET A 282 11.30 20.79 -10.10
N TRP A 283 10.17 20.35 -10.66
CA TRP A 283 8.83 20.84 -10.30
C TRP A 283 8.11 19.79 -9.47
N LEU A 284 7.45 20.19 -8.38
CA LEU A 284 6.67 19.30 -7.53
C LEU A 284 5.22 19.77 -7.44
N PHE A 285 4.29 18.95 -7.92
CA PHE A 285 2.85 19.10 -7.69
C PHE A 285 2.44 18.20 -6.52
N PHE A 286 2.22 18.83 -5.37
CA PHE A 286 1.76 18.18 -4.15
C PHE A 286 0.30 18.54 -3.88
N GLY A 287 -0.44 17.60 -3.28
CA GLY A 287 -1.84 17.82 -2.92
C GLY A 287 -2.18 17.18 -1.58
N CYS A 288 -2.97 17.88 -0.77
CA CYS A 288 -3.49 17.39 0.50
C CYS A 288 -4.91 17.92 0.75
N ARG A 289 -5.46 17.66 1.94
CA ARG A 289 -6.82 18.09 2.28
C ARG A 289 -6.84 19.56 2.68
N THR A 290 -5.97 19.93 3.59
CA THR A 290 -5.90 21.21 4.28
C THR A 290 -4.43 21.58 4.50
N LYS A 291 -4.13 22.86 4.67
CA LYS A 291 -2.74 23.36 4.83
C LYS A 291 -2.00 22.73 6.01
N ASP A 292 -2.71 22.31 7.06
CA ASP A 292 -2.13 21.64 8.23
C ASP A 292 -1.70 20.18 7.96
N MET A 293 -2.13 19.61 6.83
CA MET A 293 -1.71 18.30 6.32
C MET A 293 -0.63 18.40 5.24
N ASP A 294 0.03 19.56 5.13
CA ASP A 294 1.10 19.76 4.17
C ASP A 294 2.38 19.02 4.58
N LEU A 295 2.56 17.82 4.02
CA LEU A 295 3.70 16.96 4.34
C LEU A 295 5.01 17.62 3.88
N PHE A 296 5.98 17.69 4.79
CA PHE A 296 7.31 18.24 4.54
C PHE A 296 7.29 19.71 4.07
N GLY A 297 6.29 20.51 4.47
CA GLY A 297 6.15 21.92 4.08
C GLY A 297 7.44 22.74 4.20
N GLU A 298 8.06 22.72 5.39
CA GLU A 298 9.30 23.46 5.67
C GLU A 298 10.50 22.92 4.85
N GLU A 299 10.62 21.60 4.70
CA GLU A 299 11.70 20.98 3.90
C GLU A 299 11.55 21.37 2.41
N LYS A 300 10.32 21.42 1.88
CA LYS A 300 10.07 21.87 0.50
C LYS A 300 10.44 23.33 0.30
N ASP A 301 10.05 24.21 1.23
CA ASP A 301 10.40 25.63 1.18
C ASP A 301 11.91 25.85 1.22
N GLU A 302 12.64 25.06 2.02
CA GLU A 302 14.10 25.07 2.06
C GLU A 302 14.71 24.60 0.72
N MET A 303 14.19 23.51 0.15
CA MET A 303 14.69 23.01 -1.14
C MET A 303 14.50 24.01 -2.29
N VAL A 304 13.44 24.83 -2.25
CA VAL A 304 13.27 25.93 -3.21
C VAL A 304 14.32 27.02 -2.99
N LYS A 305 14.55 27.44 -1.74
CA LYS A 305 15.58 28.45 -1.42
C LYS A 305 16.99 28.01 -1.81
N LEU A 306 17.28 26.71 -1.72
CA LEU A 306 18.57 26.13 -2.09
C LEU A 306 18.69 25.83 -3.60
N ASN A 307 17.67 26.16 -4.42
CA ASN A 307 17.61 25.84 -5.85
C ASN A 307 17.71 24.34 -6.17
N VAL A 308 17.33 23.47 -5.21
CA VAL A 308 17.20 22.02 -5.44
C VAL A 308 15.91 21.72 -6.18
N MET A 309 14.84 22.44 -5.80
CA MET A 309 13.56 22.51 -6.51
C MET A 309 13.37 23.90 -7.10
N ASP A 310 12.85 23.96 -8.33
CA ASP A 310 12.57 25.22 -9.02
C ASP A 310 11.20 25.77 -8.60
N ARG A 311 10.17 24.91 -8.56
CA ARG A 311 8.81 25.29 -8.15
C ARG A 311 8.10 24.16 -7.41
N THR A 312 7.28 24.55 -6.44
CA THR A 312 6.36 23.65 -5.72
C THR A 312 4.93 24.18 -5.80
N PHE A 313 3.98 23.30 -6.08
CA PHE A 313 2.55 23.61 -6.19
C PHE A 313 1.80 22.84 -5.12
N LEU A 314 0.89 23.51 -4.40
CA LEU A 314 0.09 22.93 -3.32
C LEU A 314 -1.39 22.96 -3.69
N ALA A 315 -1.98 21.80 -3.95
CA ALA A 315 -3.40 21.62 -4.17
C ALA A 315 -4.14 21.27 -2.85
N LEU A 316 -5.19 22.02 -2.53
CA LEU A 316 -5.98 21.83 -1.31
C LEU A 316 -7.40 21.41 -1.65
N SER A 317 -7.80 20.22 -1.22
CA SER A 317 -9.09 19.64 -1.62
C SER A 317 -10.25 19.93 -0.64
N ARG A 318 -9.95 20.41 0.57
CA ARG A 318 -10.93 20.61 1.67
C ARG A 318 -10.58 21.80 2.58
N GLU A 319 -9.80 22.77 2.10
CA GLU A 319 -9.47 23.96 2.87
C GLU A 319 -10.72 24.84 3.06
N PRO A 320 -11.12 25.20 4.29
CA PRO A 320 -12.31 26.01 4.52
C PRO A 320 -12.23 27.37 3.84
N GLY A 321 -13.27 27.73 3.08
CA GLY A 321 -13.36 29.02 2.39
C GLY A 321 -12.63 29.08 1.04
N GLU A 322 -11.90 28.03 0.67
CA GLU A 322 -11.19 27.93 -0.61
C GLU A 322 -11.88 26.94 -1.55
N PRO A 323 -11.78 27.11 -2.88
CA PRO A 323 -12.27 26.14 -3.83
C PRO A 323 -11.49 24.82 -3.69
N LYS A 324 -12.16 23.72 -3.97
CA LYS A 324 -11.55 22.40 -4.02
C LYS A 324 -10.64 22.29 -5.24
N VAL A 325 -9.35 22.04 -5.00
CA VAL A 325 -8.32 21.95 -6.03
C VAL A 325 -7.55 20.64 -5.91
N TYR A 326 -7.26 20.00 -7.05
CA TYR A 326 -6.38 18.84 -7.18
C TYR A 326 -5.11 19.16 -7.98
N VAL A 327 -4.16 18.23 -7.96
CA VAL A 327 -2.87 18.40 -8.63
C VAL A 327 -3.02 18.56 -10.14
N GLN A 328 -3.98 17.87 -10.76
CA GLN A 328 -4.30 18.03 -12.18
C GLN A 328 -4.83 19.43 -12.52
N ASP A 329 -5.58 20.06 -11.62
CA ASP A 329 -6.12 21.40 -11.84
C ASP A 329 -4.99 22.43 -11.88
N LEU A 330 -4.00 22.28 -10.98
CA LEU A 330 -2.80 23.12 -10.98
C LEU A 330 -1.90 22.83 -12.18
N ALA A 331 -1.77 21.56 -12.58
CA ALA A 331 -1.00 21.19 -13.77
C ALA A 331 -1.58 21.83 -15.05
N LEU A 332 -2.91 21.86 -15.20
CA LEU A 332 -3.57 22.52 -16.33
C LEU A 332 -3.29 24.04 -16.37
N GLN A 333 -3.19 24.70 -15.23
CA GLN A 333 -2.86 26.13 -15.16
C GLN A 333 -1.43 26.41 -15.68
N GLU A 334 -0.53 25.43 -15.56
CA GLU A 334 0.86 25.53 -15.98
C GLU A 334 1.15 24.79 -17.32
N SER A 335 0.11 24.55 -18.12
CA SER A 335 0.17 23.74 -19.36
C SER A 335 1.37 24.07 -20.25
N ALA A 336 1.58 25.34 -20.59
CA ALA A 336 2.64 25.77 -21.50
C ALA A 336 4.04 25.46 -20.96
N ALA A 337 4.25 25.64 -19.65
CA ALA A 337 5.53 25.36 -19.01
C ALA A 337 5.78 23.85 -18.87
N ILE A 338 4.74 23.07 -18.53
CA ILE A 338 4.82 21.60 -18.52
C ILE A 338 5.18 21.08 -19.91
N TYR A 339 4.53 21.59 -20.96
CA TYR A 339 4.84 21.22 -22.34
C TYR A 339 6.30 21.56 -22.71
N GLN A 340 6.78 22.74 -22.34
CA GLN A 340 8.17 23.13 -22.54
C GLN A 340 9.14 22.15 -21.85
N LEU A 341 8.96 21.88 -20.55
CA LEU A 341 9.84 20.98 -19.78
C LEU A 341 9.79 19.54 -20.29
N LEU A 342 8.59 18.98 -20.50
CA LEU A 342 8.40 17.57 -20.82
C LEU A 342 8.69 17.24 -22.30
N VAL A 343 8.28 18.14 -23.20
CA VAL A 343 8.33 17.87 -24.66
C VAL A 343 9.55 18.52 -25.31
N LYS A 344 9.82 19.80 -25.03
CA LYS A 344 10.90 20.55 -25.68
C LYS A 344 12.26 20.29 -25.04
N GLU A 345 12.30 20.25 -23.71
CA GLU A 345 13.53 20.00 -22.94
C GLU A 345 13.74 18.51 -22.62
N LYS A 346 12.89 17.62 -23.16
CA LYS A 346 12.97 16.17 -22.99
C LYS A 346 13.02 15.74 -21.51
N GLY A 347 12.33 16.47 -20.64
CA GLY A 347 12.21 16.17 -19.22
C GLY A 347 11.50 14.86 -18.93
N HIS A 348 11.54 14.48 -17.65
CA HIS A 348 10.87 13.29 -17.12
C HIS A 348 9.64 13.67 -16.29
N LEU A 349 8.60 12.85 -16.37
CA LEU A 349 7.39 12.97 -15.56
C LEU A 349 7.29 11.77 -14.62
N TYR A 350 7.18 12.04 -13.33
CA TYR A 350 7.01 11.04 -12.28
C TYR A 350 5.67 11.23 -11.57
N ILE A 351 4.92 10.15 -11.43
CA ILE A 351 3.62 10.15 -10.77
C ILE A 351 3.64 9.07 -9.69
N CYS A 352 3.31 9.44 -8.45
CA CYS A 352 3.29 8.50 -7.34
C CYS A 352 2.03 8.69 -6.48
N GLY A 353 1.39 7.58 -6.11
CA GLY A 353 0.25 7.57 -5.20
C GLY A 353 -0.89 6.68 -5.66
N ASP A 354 -2.12 7.18 -5.50
CA ASP A 354 -3.36 6.45 -5.79
C ASP A 354 -3.59 6.23 -7.29
N ILE A 355 -4.17 5.08 -7.64
CA ILE A 355 -4.43 4.72 -9.04
C ILE A 355 -5.39 5.68 -9.75
N THR A 356 -6.45 6.14 -9.09
CA THR A 356 -7.41 7.08 -9.70
C THR A 356 -6.76 8.44 -9.92
N MET A 357 -5.88 8.86 -9.01
CA MET A 357 -5.10 10.09 -9.19
C MET A 357 -4.14 9.98 -10.38
N ALA A 358 -3.46 8.84 -10.55
CA ALA A 358 -2.55 8.65 -11.67
C ALA A 358 -3.28 8.65 -13.02
N GLU A 359 -4.46 8.02 -13.10
CA GLU A 359 -5.33 8.08 -14.29
C GLU A 359 -5.74 9.52 -14.62
N ASP A 360 -6.18 10.31 -13.63
CA ASP A 360 -6.55 11.72 -13.81
C ASP A 360 -5.36 12.56 -14.32
N VAL A 361 -4.16 12.34 -13.78
CA VAL A 361 -2.94 13.04 -14.19
C VAL A 361 -2.51 12.62 -15.60
N TYR A 362 -2.62 11.33 -15.95
CA TYR A 362 -2.34 10.83 -17.29
C TYR A 362 -3.21 11.55 -18.33
N GLN A 363 -4.53 11.59 -18.12
CA GLN A 363 -5.46 12.30 -19.00
C GLN A 363 -5.14 13.80 -19.10
N THR A 364 -4.77 14.41 -17.98
CA THR A 364 -4.39 15.82 -17.93
C THR A 364 -3.16 16.11 -18.78
N VAL A 365 -2.13 15.28 -18.70
CA VAL A 365 -0.91 15.42 -19.48
C VAL A 365 -1.17 15.23 -20.98
N GLN A 366 -2.06 14.29 -21.34
CA GLN A 366 -2.52 14.12 -22.72
C GLN A 366 -3.16 15.41 -23.25
N ASN A 367 -4.05 16.02 -22.47
CA ASN A 367 -4.71 17.28 -22.83
C ASN A 367 -3.70 18.43 -22.98
N ILE A 368 -2.70 18.52 -22.10
CA ILE A 368 -1.63 19.53 -22.18
C ILE A 368 -0.84 19.37 -23.48
N ILE A 369 -0.38 18.15 -23.79
CA ILE A 369 0.40 17.86 -25.00
C ILE A 369 -0.43 18.14 -26.25
N GLN A 370 -1.71 17.76 -26.24
CA GLN A 370 -2.62 18.02 -27.33
C GLN A 370 -2.76 19.51 -27.62
N LYS A 371 -3.10 20.29 -26.58
CA LYS A 371 -3.39 21.73 -26.69
C LYS A 371 -2.15 22.52 -27.08
N GLU A 372 -1.05 22.36 -26.35
CA GLU A 372 0.17 23.15 -26.54
C GLU A 372 0.97 22.67 -27.75
N GLY A 373 0.90 21.38 -28.08
CA GLY A 373 1.52 20.79 -29.27
C GLY A 373 0.70 20.91 -30.54
N LYS A 374 -0.58 21.31 -30.45
CA LYS A 374 -1.55 21.30 -31.57
C LYS A 374 -1.61 19.94 -32.28
N MET A 375 -1.51 18.87 -31.48
CA MET A 375 -1.50 17.48 -31.96
C MET A 375 -2.91 16.92 -32.05
N ARG A 376 -3.13 15.96 -32.93
CA ARG A 376 -4.35 15.13 -32.98
C ARG A 376 -4.28 14.03 -31.92
N ASP A 377 -5.43 13.45 -31.57
CA ASP A 377 -5.49 12.38 -30.55
C ASP A 377 -4.52 11.22 -30.83
N SER A 378 -4.42 10.76 -32.08
CA SER A 378 -3.52 9.67 -32.47
C SER A 378 -2.03 10.02 -32.30
N GLU A 379 -1.66 11.28 -32.51
CA GLU A 379 -0.30 11.78 -32.32
C GLU A 379 0.04 11.87 -30.83
N VAL A 380 -0.93 12.30 -30.00
CA VAL A 380 -0.78 12.32 -28.54
C VAL A 380 -0.62 10.91 -27.98
N GLN A 381 -1.44 9.94 -28.40
CA GLN A 381 -1.28 8.55 -27.94
C GLN A 381 0.09 7.98 -28.33
N SER A 382 0.52 8.22 -29.58
CA SER A 382 1.84 7.77 -30.05
C SER A 382 2.97 8.42 -29.25
N TYR A 383 2.84 9.70 -28.91
CA TYR A 383 3.84 10.40 -28.10
C TYR A 383 3.87 9.92 -26.65
N MET A 384 2.72 9.62 -26.03
CA MET A 384 2.67 9.05 -24.68
C MET A 384 3.31 7.65 -24.62
N LEU A 385 3.13 6.83 -25.66
CA LEU A 385 3.83 5.55 -25.79
C LEU A 385 5.34 5.77 -25.90
N ALA A 386 5.77 6.68 -26.78
CA ALA A 386 7.18 7.02 -26.92
C ALA A 386 7.80 7.53 -25.60
N LEU A 387 7.07 8.32 -24.80
CA LEU A 387 7.53 8.77 -23.48
C LEU A 387 7.81 7.60 -22.52
N ARG A 388 6.98 6.55 -22.55
CA ARG A 388 7.16 5.34 -21.74
C ARG A 388 8.33 4.51 -22.27
N ASP A 389 8.42 4.34 -23.58
CA ASP A 389 9.49 3.58 -24.23
C ASP A 389 10.87 4.25 -24.04
N GLU A 390 10.91 5.58 -24.03
CA GLU A 390 12.09 6.39 -23.72
C GLU A 390 12.42 6.44 -22.21
N ASN A 391 11.62 5.78 -21.36
CA ASN A 391 11.74 5.82 -19.90
C ASN A 391 11.76 7.25 -19.34
N ARG A 392 10.84 8.10 -19.82
CA ARG A 392 10.62 9.48 -19.35
C ARG A 392 9.25 9.71 -18.70
N TYR A 393 8.41 8.68 -18.67
CA TYR A 393 7.13 8.68 -17.98
C TYR A 393 7.12 7.53 -16.95
N HIS A 394 7.00 7.88 -15.68
CA HIS A 394 7.22 6.97 -14.56
C HIS A 394 6.01 6.95 -13.62
N GLU A 395 5.58 5.77 -13.22
CA GLU A 395 4.45 5.57 -12.29
C GLU A 395 4.88 4.67 -11.13
N ASP A 396 4.58 5.10 -9.90
CA ASP A 396 4.70 4.30 -8.67
C ASP A 396 3.34 4.29 -7.94
N ILE A 397 2.53 3.27 -8.24
CA ILE A 397 1.10 3.22 -7.87
C ILE A 397 0.87 2.31 -6.67
N PHE A 398 0.23 2.85 -5.63
CA PHE A 398 -0.01 2.16 -4.35
C PHE A 398 -1.31 1.33 -4.32
N GLY A 399 -2.04 1.29 -5.44
CA GLY A 399 -3.41 0.78 -5.51
C GLY A 399 -4.44 1.82 -5.11
N VAL A 400 -5.60 1.37 -4.60
CA VAL A 400 -6.69 2.25 -4.13
C VAL A 400 -6.43 2.66 -2.68
N THR A 401 -5.90 3.87 -2.49
CA THR A 401 -5.51 4.44 -1.20
C THR A 401 -6.26 5.73 -0.87
N LEU A 402 -6.86 6.38 -1.86
CA LEU A 402 -7.69 7.56 -1.68
C LEU A 402 -9.16 7.21 -1.88
N ARG A 403 -10.03 7.85 -1.09
CA ARG A 403 -11.51 7.72 -1.19
C ARG A 403 -11.99 6.27 -1.18
N THR A 404 -11.30 5.36 -0.49
CA THR A 404 -11.57 3.92 -0.46
C THR A 404 -13.04 3.60 -0.18
N ALA A 405 -13.69 4.31 0.75
CA ALA A 405 -15.13 4.17 1.01
C ALA A 405 -16.01 4.59 -0.19
N GLU A 406 -15.70 5.70 -0.87
CA GLU A 406 -16.46 6.15 -2.04
C GLU A 406 -16.23 5.23 -3.24
N VAL A 407 -14.99 4.77 -3.45
CA VAL A 407 -14.63 3.81 -4.51
C VAL A 407 -15.34 2.48 -4.26
N HIS A 408 -15.27 1.94 -3.04
CA HIS A 408 -16.01 0.72 -2.69
C HIS A 408 -17.52 0.90 -2.78
N ASN A 409 -18.08 2.05 -2.39
CA ASN A 409 -19.51 2.31 -2.53
C ASN A 409 -19.93 2.38 -4.00
N ARG A 410 -19.14 3.02 -4.87
CA ARG A 410 -19.38 2.98 -6.33
C ARG A 410 -19.27 1.56 -6.88
N SER A 411 -18.31 0.76 -6.41
CA SER A 411 -18.19 -0.65 -6.80
C SER A 411 -19.40 -1.46 -6.33
N ARG A 412 -19.90 -1.24 -5.10
CA ARG A 412 -21.13 -1.86 -4.58
C ARG A 412 -22.35 -1.48 -5.40
N GLU A 413 -22.49 -0.20 -5.73
CA GLU A 413 -23.61 0.32 -6.52
C GLU A 413 -23.56 -0.21 -7.96
N SER A 414 -22.37 -0.25 -8.56
CA SER A 414 -22.15 -0.86 -9.87
C SER A 414 -22.42 -2.36 -9.86
N ALA A 415 -22.05 -3.09 -8.81
CA ALA A 415 -22.35 -4.51 -8.65
C ALA A 415 -23.86 -4.74 -8.46
N ARG A 416 -24.54 -3.93 -7.65
CA ARG A 416 -26.01 -3.95 -7.50
C ARG A 416 -26.72 -3.71 -8.83
N ILE A 417 -26.26 -2.73 -9.62
CA ILE A 417 -26.82 -2.43 -10.93
C ILE A 417 -26.63 -3.60 -11.89
N ARG A 418 -25.42 -4.19 -11.96
CA ARG A 418 -25.15 -5.37 -12.81
C ARG A 418 -26.03 -6.57 -12.43
N LEU A 419 -26.16 -6.83 -11.13
CA LEU A 419 -27.00 -7.93 -10.63
C LEU A 419 -28.48 -7.70 -10.90
N ALA A 420 -28.97 -6.46 -10.79
CA ALA A 420 -30.36 -6.10 -11.12
C ALA A 420 -30.66 -6.15 -12.62
N THR A 421 -29.63 -6.11 -13.48
CA THR A 421 -29.78 -6.28 -14.94
C THR A 421 -29.67 -7.73 -15.40
N GLU A 422 -29.21 -8.64 -14.53
CA GLU A 422 -29.05 -10.08 -14.82
C GLU A 422 -30.18 -10.94 -14.21
N SER A 423 -31.03 -10.36 -13.36
CA SER A 423 -32.29 -10.91 -12.82
C SER A 423 -33.49 -10.44 -13.62
#